data_AF-A0A3D2TWG9-F1
#
_entry.id   AF-A0A3D2TWG9-F1
#
_cell.length_a   1.000
_cell.length_b   1.000
_cell.length_c   1.000
_cell.angle_alpha   90.00
_cell.angle_beta   90.00
_cell.angle_gamma   90.00
#
_symmetry.space_group_name_H-M   'P 1'
#
loop_
_entity.id
_entity.type
_entity.pdbx_description
1 polymer ?
#
loop_
_entity_poly.entity_id
_entity_poly.type
_entity_poly.pdbx_seq_one_letter_code
_entity_poly.pdbx_strand_id
1 'polypeptide(L)'
;MKQKTKQKVITEREIIRFRQCLYKAEKSPSTIDKYVRDVRKLQQYANGRILTKTLMLEYKRDLEVSSTYKATSINSYIAAINQFCQAMHWNDLCIKTIKVQRTAFEPEEKELTIGRQ
;
A
#
# COMPACT_ATOMS: atom_id res chain seq x y z
N MET A 1 8.15 -32.74 5.08
CA MET A 1 7.10 -32.00 4.35
C MET A 1 7.67 -30.64 3.95
N LYS A 2 8.02 -30.44 2.68
CA LYS A 2 8.58 -29.15 2.21
C LYS A 2 7.42 -28.14 2.18
N GLN A 3 7.40 -27.20 3.13
CA GLN A 3 6.50 -26.06 3.05
C GLN A 3 6.81 -25.34 1.74
N LYS A 4 5.91 -25.42 0.75
CA LYS A 4 5.97 -24.56 -0.44
C LYS A 4 5.91 -23.13 0.06
N THR A 5 7.04 -22.44 0.09
CA THR A 5 7.11 -21.00 0.28
C THR A 5 6.30 -20.37 -0.85
N LYS A 6 5.02 -20.05 -0.58
CA LYS A 6 4.20 -19.26 -1.49
C LYS A 6 4.99 -17.98 -1.76
N GLN A 7 5.36 -17.78 -3.02
CA GLN A 7 6.08 -16.59 -3.43
C GLN A 7 5.21 -15.37 -3.12
N LYS A 8 5.77 -14.38 -2.44
CA LYS A 8 5.06 -13.15 -2.03
C LYS A 8 4.92 -12.20 -3.23
N VAL A 9 4.16 -12.61 -4.24
CA VAL A 9 3.97 -11.87 -5.49
C VAL A 9 2.57 -11.28 -5.51
N ILE A 10 2.45 -10.01 -5.87
CA ILE A 10 1.14 -9.36 -6.01
C ILE A 10 0.52 -9.82 -7.32
N THR A 11 -0.41 -10.77 -7.23
CA THR A 11 -1.23 -11.23 -8.37
C THR A 11 -2.63 -10.64 -8.29
N GLU A 12 -3.38 -10.72 -9.38
CA GLU A 12 -4.80 -10.30 -9.40
C GLU A 12 -5.62 -11.00 -8.31
N ARG A 13 -5.32 -12.28 -8.02
CA ARG A 13 -5.99 -13.04 -6.97
C ARG A 13 -5.77 -12.42 -5.59
N GLU A 14 -4.55 -11.97 -5.30
CA GLU A 14 -4.25 -11.31 -4.01
C GLU A 14 -4.96 -9.96 -3.92
N ILE A 15 -5.08 -9.22 -5.02
CA ILE A 15 -5.80 -7.93 -5.04
C ILE A 15 -7.30 -8.13 -4.80
N ILE A 16 -7.92 -9.12 -5.46
CA ILE A 16 -9.32 -9.48 -5.23
C ILE A 16 -9.54 -9.90 -3.77
N ARG A 17 -8.65 -10.74 -3.22
CA ARG A 17 -8.70 -11.16 -1.83
C ARG A 17 -8.57 -9.97 -0.87
N PHE A 18 -7.67 -9.04 -1.15
CA PHE A 18 -7.50 -7.83 -0.35
C PHE A 18 -8.76 -6.96 -0.37
N ARG A 19 -9.37 -6.76 -1.55
CA ARG A 19 -10.64 -6.04 -1.69
C ARG A 19 -11.75 -6.67 -0.84
N GLN A 20 -11.86 -7.99 -0.84
CA GLN A 20 -12.82 -8.72 0.00
C GLN A 20 -12.52 -8.56 1.50
N CYS A 21 -11.24 -8.58 1.90
CA CYS A 21 -10.85 -8.31 3.28
C CYS A 21 -11.26 -6.90 3.73
N LEU A 22 -11.07 -5.88 2.88
CA LEU A 22 -11.47 -4.51 3.20
C LEU A 22 -12.99 -4.36 3.31
N TYR A 23 -13.74 -5.03 2.43
CA TYR A 23 -15.21 -5.08 2.50
C TYR A 23 -15.69 -5.74 3.80
N LYS A 24 -15.11 -6.89 4.18
CA LYS A 24 -15.42 -7.57 5.44
C LYS A 24 -15.02 -6.77 6.69
N ALA A 25 -14.04 -5.89 6.55
CA ALA A 25 -13.63 -4.94 7.58
C ALA A 25 -14.43 -3.62 7.54
N GLU A 26 -15.56 -3.62 6.84
CA GLU A 26 -16.53 -2.52 6.80
C GLU A 26 -15.93 -1.18 6.35
N LYS A 27 -14.93 -1.23 5.47
CA LYS A 27 -14.36 -0.02 4.87
C LYS A 27 -15.31 0.55 3.83
N SER A 28 -15.41 1.89 3.80
CA SER A 28 -16.17 2.60 2.77
C SER A 28 -15.66 2.28 1.37
N PRO A 29 -16.53 2.25 0.35
CA PRO A 29 -16.15 1.96 -1.04
C PRO A 29 -14.98 2.82 -1.54
N SER A 30 -14.96 4.11 -1.17
CA SER A 30 -13.88 5.04 -1.52
C SER A 30 -12.53 4.64 -0.91
N THR A 31 -12.51 4.17 0.34
CA THR A 31 -11.29 3.67 1.00
C THR A 31 -10.82 2.36 0.37
N ILE A 32 -11.76 1.47 0.03
CA ILE A 32 -11.47 0.21 -0.66
C ILE A 32 -10.77 0.47 -2.00
N ASP A 33 -11.39 1.29 -2.84
CA ASP A 33 -10.88 1.62 -4.16
C ASP A 33 -9.52 2.34 -4.07
N LYS A 34 -9.37 3.31 -3.16
CA LYS A 34 -8.07 3.95 -2.89
C LYS A 34 -6.99 2.92 -2.56
N TYR A 35 -7.24 2.05 -1.59
CA TYR A 35 -6.23 1.08 -1.14
C TYR A 35 -5.91 0.05 -2.22
N VAL A 36 -6.90 -0.38 -3.00
CA VAL A 36 -6.67 -1.25 -4.16
C VAL A 36 -5.79 -0.55 -5.20
N ARG A 37 -6.03 0.72 -5.51
CA ARG A 37 -5.18 1.51 -6.43
C ARG A 37 -3.75 1.67 -5.90
N ASP A 38 -3.59 1.91 -4.60
CA ASP A 38 -2.28 2.07 -3.96
C ASP A 38 -1.47 0.75 -4.04
N VAL A 39 -2.13 -0.38 -3.77
CA VAL A 39 -1.51 -1.72 -3.93
C VAL A 39 -1.22 -2.04 -5.39
N ARG A 40 -2.04 -1.60 -6.34
CA ARG A 40 -1.77 -1.73 -7.79
C ARG A 40 -0.52 -0.97 -8.20
N LYS A 41 -0.26 0.22 -7.65
CA LYS A 41 1.00 0.94 -7.91
C LYS A 41 2.20 0.14 -7.43
N LEU A 42 2.12 -0.46 -6.24
CA LEU A 42 3.16 -1.37 -5.76
C LEU A 42 3.31 -2.61 -6.66
N GLN A 43 2.20 -3.18 -7.16
CA GLN A 43 2.23 -4.30 -8.11
C GLN A 43 2.99 -3.92 -9.39
N GLN A 44 2.69 -2.75 -9.95
CA GLN A 44 3.34 -2.23 -11.15
C GLN A 44 4.84 -1.99 -10.90
N TYR A 45 5.20 -1.38 -9.76
CA TYR A 45 6.59 -1.19 -9.38
C TYR A 45 7.33 -2.51 -9.19
N ALA A 46 6.69 -3.49 -8.54
CA ALA A 46 7.25 -4.83 -8.39
C ALA A 46 7.40 -5.54 -9.75
N ASN A 47 6.56 -5.23 -10.74
CA ASN A 47 6.61 -5.80 -12.09
C ASN A 47 6.69 -7.34 -12.11
N GLY A 48 5.86 -7.99 -11.29
CA GLY A 48 5.84 -9.45 -11.14
C GLY A 48 6.99 -10.04 -10.30
N ARG A 49 7.90 -9.22 -9.77
CA ARG A 49 8.96 -9.65 -8.85
C ARG A 49 8.38 -10.05 -7.49
N ILE A 50 9.13 -10.91 -6.79
CA ILE A 50 8.82 -11.30 -5.41
C ILE A 50 9.00 -10.08 -4.51
N LEU A 51 8.00 -9.80 -3.67
CA LEU A 51 8.12 -8.78 -2.65
C LEU A 51 9.12 -9.23 -1.58
N THR A 52 10.14 -8.41 -1.38
CA THR A 52 11.12 -8.54 -0.31
C THR A 52 11.10 -7.28 0.53
N LYS A 53 11.66 -7.36 1.74
CA LYS A 53 11.80 -6.19 2.59
C LYS A 53 12.60 -5.08 1.90
N THR A 54 13.62 -5.45 1.14
CA THR A 54 14.45 -4.55 0.34
C THR A 54 13.62 -3.81 -0.70
N LEU A 55 12.81 -4.53 -1.50
CA LEU A 55 11.96 -3.92 -2.52
C LEU A 55 10.96 -2.92 -1.91
N MET A 56 10.40 -3.24 -0.74
CA MET A 56 9.50 -2.33 -0.02
C MET A 56 10.21 -1.03 0.41
N LEU A 57 11.46 -1.12 0.86
CA LEU A 57 12.28 0.03 1.25
C LEU A 57 12.70 0.85 0.02
N GLU A 58 13.07 0.20 -1.08
CA GLU A 58 13.38 0.86 -2.35
C GLU A 58 12.15 1.62 -2.89
N TYR A 59 10.99 0.98 -2.89
CA TYR A 59 9.74 1.63 -3.29
C TYR A 59 9.42 2.86 -2.44
N LYS A 60 9.57 2.74 -1.11
CA LYS A 60 9.40 3.90 -0.22
C LYS A 60 10.38 5.03 -0.56
N ARG A 61 11.65 4.70 -0.78
CA ARG A 61 12.68 5.70 -1.10
C ARG A 61 12.38 6.39 -2.44
N ASP A 62 11.89 5.65 -3.42
CA ASP A 62 11.47 6.19 -4.72
C ASP A 62 10.33 7.20 -4.55
N LEU A 63 9.32 6.88 -3.73
CA LEU A 63 8.25 7.81 -3.37
C LEU A 63 8.76 9.06 -2.62
N GLU A 64 9.79 8.92 -1.78
CA GLU A 64 10.41 10.02 -1.03
C GLU A 64 11.24 10.96 -1.92
N VAL A 65 11.95 10.41 -2.91
CA VAL A 65 12.78 11.18 -3.86
C VAL A 65 11.91 11.81 -4.95
N SER A 66 10.76 11.22 -5.24
CA SER A 66 9.79 11.79 -6.17
C SER A 66 9.17 13.07 -5.61
N SER A 67 9.51 14.21 -6.20
CA SER A 67 8.98 15.54 -5.80
C SER A 67 7.45 15.70 -5.98
N THR A 68 6.74 14.65 -6.40
CA THR A 68 5.30 14.68 -6.64
C THR A 68 4.45 14.38 -5.41
N TYR A 69 5.03 13.82 -4.33
CA TYR A 69 4.26 13.35 -3.18
C TYR A 69 4.62 14.06 -1.88
N LYS A 70 3.61 14.52 -1.13
CA LYS A 70 3.78 14.96 0.26
C LYS A 70 4.02 13.74 1.17
N ALA A 71 4.72 13.95 2.28
CA ALA A 71 4.95 12.90 3.27
C ALA A 71 3.63 12.31 3.84
N THR A 72 2.56 13.10 3.95
CA THR A 72 1.20 12.65 4.33
C THR A 72 0.63 11.66 3.32
N SER A 73 0.80 11.93 2.02
CA SER A 73 0.42 11.04 0.93
C SER A 73 1.22 9.74 0.99
N ILE A 74 2.55 9.82 1.10
CA ILE A 74 3.42 8.63 1.19
C ILE A 74 3.04 7.77 2.40
N ASN A 75 2.72 8.38 3.53
CA ASN A 75 2.25 7.66 4.72
C ASN A 75 0.92 6.94 4.47
N SER A 76 0.00 7.54 3.71
CA SER A 76 -1.24 6.88 3.28
C SER A 76 -0.97 5.66 2.38
N TYR A 77 -0.05 5.78 1.41
CA TYR A 77 0.37 4.65 0.57
C TYR A 77 0.96 3.52 1.42
N ILE A 78 1.88 3.85 2.34
CA ILE A 78 2.50 2.87 3.23
C ILE A 78 1.46 2.20 4.13
N ALA A 79 0.46 2.94 4.62
CA ALA A 79 -0.61 2.37 5.42
C ALA A 79 -1.44 1.33 4.63
N ALA A 80 -1.83 1.65 3.39
CA ALA A 80 -2.54 0.72 2.50
C ALA A 80 -1.71 -0.54 2.23
N ILE A 81 -0.42 -0.38 1.94
CA ILE A 81 0.51 -1.51 1.70
C ILE A 81 0.69 -2.37 2.96
N ASN A 82 0.86 -1.76 4.13
CA ASN A 82 0.97 -2.51 5.39
C ASN A 82 -0.31 -3.29 5.68
N GLN A 83 -1.48 -2.71 5.43
CA GLN A 83 -2.75 -3.42 5.61
C GLN A 83 -2.91 -4.57 4.61
N PHE A 84 -2.45 -4.39 3.37
CA PHE A 84 -2.36 -5.49 2.40
C PHE A 84 -1.44 -6.61 2.88
N CYS A 85 -0.24 -6.28 3.35
CA CYS A 85 0.70 -7.26 3.91
C CYS A 85 0.08 -8.02 5.09
N GLN A 86 -0.63 -7.34 5.99
CA GLN A 86 -1.34 -7.98 7.10
C GLN A 86 -2.44 -8.94 6.59
N ALA A 87 -3.25 -8.51 5.62
CA ALA A 87 -4.30 -9.34 5.02
C ALA A 87 -3.76 -10.59 4.31
N MET A 88 -2.54 -10.53 3.77
CA MET A 88 -1.85 -11.67 3.15
C MET A 88 -0.97 -12.46 4.13
N HIS A 89 -0.92 -12.06 5.40
CA HIS A 89 -0.03 -12.61 6.43
C HIS A 89 1.47 -12.43 6.12
N TRP A 90 1.84 -11.41 5.34
CA TRP A 90 3.22 -11.03 5.00
C TRP A 90 3.75 -9.95 5.95
N ASN A 91 3.54 -10.12 7.26
CA ASN A 91 3.84 -9.12 8.28
C ASN A 91 5.32 -8.70 8.31
N ASP A 92 6.24 -9.59 7.88
CA ASP A 92 7.66 -9.29 7.75
C ASP A 92 7.97 -8.18 6.73
N LEU A 93 7.08 -7.98 5.75
CA LEU A 93 7.23 -6.97 4.70
C LEU A 93 6.73 -5.58 5.12
N CYS A 94 6.00 -5.45 6.23
CA CYS A 94 5.45 -4.17 6.69
C CYS A 94 6.56 -3.14 6.98
N ILE A 95 6.48 -1.93 6.42
CA ILE A 95 7.50 -0.88 6.57
C ILE A 95 6.99 0.29 7.42
N LYS A 96 7.92 1.06 7.99
CA LYS A 96 7.59 2.24 8.79
C LYS A 96 7.25 3.43 7.90
N THR A 97 6.23 4.17 8.30
CA THR A 97 5.88 5.48 7.74
C THR A 97 7.00 6.50 7.95
N ILE A 98 6.97 7.59 7.19
CA ILE A 98 7.88 8.72 7.34
C ILE A 98 7.46 9.50 8.59
N LYS A 99 8.44 9.80 9.45
CA LYS A 99 8.22 10.59 10.65
C LYS A 99 8.05 12.06 10.27
N VAL A 100 6.80 12.48 10.13
CA VAL A 100 6.46 13.90 9.96
C VAL A 100 6.35 14.51 11.35
N GLN A 101 7.15 15.55 11.62
CA GLN A 101 6.95 16.35 12.83
C GLN A 101 5.62 17.10 12.66
N ARG A 102 4.61 16.73 13.46
CA ARG A 102 3.30 17.37 13.43
C ARG A 102 3.43 18.81 13.94
N THR A 103 3.44 19.77 13.04
CA THR A 103 2.90 21.09 13.38
C THR A 103 1.39 20.91 13.56
N ALA A 104 0.86 21.37 14.68
CA ALA A 104 -0.50 21.08 15.11
C ALA A 104 -1.52 21.79 14.22
N PHE A 105 -1.89 21.21 13.08
CA PHE A 105 -3.14 21.38 12.34
C PHE A 105 -2.98 20.55 11.06
N GLU A 106 -3.79 19.51 10.86
CA GLU A 106 -4.27 19.05 9.54
C GLU A 106 -4.89 17.64 9.68
N PRO A 107 -6.22 17.52 9.66
CA PRO A 107 -6.87 16.30 9.21
C PRO A 107 -6.85 16.29 7.68
N GLU A 108 -5.75 15.87 7.04
CA GLU A 108 -5.73 15.70 5.58
C GLU A 108 -6.34 14.33 5.20
N GLU A 109 -7.63 14.16 5.54
CA GLU A 109 -8.51 13.16 4.93
C GLU A 109 -9.27 13.83 3.77
N LYS A 110 -8.53 14.27 2.73
CA LYS A 110 -9.00 14.94 1.50
C LYS A 110 -7.71 15.20 0.71
N GLU A 111 -7.44 14.83 -0.55
CA GLU A 111 -8.27 14.65 -1.74
C GLU A 111 -7.49 13.73 -2.73
N LEU A 112 -8.17 12.79 -3.35
CA LEU A 112 -7.85 12.36 -4.73
C LEU A 112 -9.16 12.31 -5.50
N THR A 113 -9.77 13.48 -5.62
CA THR A 113 -10.77 13.80 -6.64
C THR A 113 -10.06 13.75 -7.99
N ILE A 114 -9.96 12.56 -8.59
CA ILE A 114 -9.74 12.48 -10.03
C ILE A 114 -11.07 12.77 -10.70
N GLY A 115 -11.31 14.06 -10.96
CA GLY A 115 -12.23 14.50 -11.99
C GLY A 115 -11.74 13.95 -13.32
N ARG A 116 -12.52 13.05 -13.92
CA ARG A 116 -12.39 12.68 -15.33
C ARG A 116 -13.54 13.38 -16.04
N GLN A 117 -13.23 14.47 -16.74
CA GLN A 117 -14.02 14.89 -17.90
C GLN A 117 -13.49 14.15 -19.13
#